data_AF-A0A8T5M7Z7-F1
#
_entry.id   AF-A0A8T5M7Z7-F1
#
_cell.length_a   1.000
_cell.length_b   1.000
_cell.length_c   1.000
_cell.angle_alpha   90.00
_cell.angle_beta   90.00
_cell.angle_gamma   90.00
#
_symmetry.space_group_name_H-M   'P 1'
#
loop_
_entity.id
_entity.type
_entity.pdbx_description
1 polymer ?
#
loop_
_entity_poly.entity_id
_entity_poly.type
_entity_poly.pdbx_seq_one_letter_code
_entity_poly.pdbx_strand_id
1 'polypeptide(L)'
;MNKRQILNILFWITLIIAVILVIWRIFGNSPTELSIVIVLFLTLIFKVWAISDETKEFKHEVKMSFVKVKKDFDDLKNKLEKRKK
;
A
#
# COMPACT_ATOMS: atom_id res chain seq x y z
N MET A 1 15.61 -11.71 -8.23
CA MET A 1 14.25 -11.72 -7.64
C MET A 1 13.93 -10.31 -7.15
N ASN A 2 12.86 -9.69 -7.65
CA ASN A 2 12.56 -8.28 -7.34
C ASN A 2 12.07 -8.13 -5.89
N LYS A 3 12.47 -7.06 -5.20
CA LYS A 3 12.07 -6.78 -3.80
C LYS A 3 10.54 -6.83 -3.60
N ARG A 4 9.77 -6.44 -4.62
CA ARG A 4 8.30 -6.55 -4.63
C ARG A 4 7.77 -7.99 -4.60
N GLN A 5 8.44 -8.92 -5.27
CA GLN A 5 8.02 -10.32 -5.30
C GLN A 5 8.25 -10.97 -3.93
N ILE A 6 9.36 -10.63 -3.26
CA ILE A 6 9.67 -11.08 -1.91
C ILE A 6 8.63 -10.58 -0.91
N LEU A 7 8.29 -9.29 -0.96
CA LEU A 7 7.25 -8.71 -0.09
C LEU A 7 5.88 -9.33 -0.34
N ASN A 8 5.54 -9.62 -1.60
CA ASN A 8 4.27 -10.26 -1.94
C ASN A 8 4.21 -11.70 -1.39
N ILE A 9 5.30 -12.46 -1.50
CA ILE A 9 5.40 -13.81 -0.92
C ILE A 9 5.28 -13.75 0.61
N LEU A 10 5.99 -12.81 1.26
CA LEU A 10 5.91 -12.62 2.70
C LEU A 10 4.47 -12.29 3.15
N PHE A 11 3.77 -11.45 2.41
CA PHE A 11 2.38 -11.09 2.70
C PHE A 11 1.47 -12.33 2.65
N TRP A 12 1.58 -13.14 1.60
CA TRP A 12 0.79 -14.38 1.48
C TRP A 12 1.08 -15.38 2.59
N ILE A 13 2.35 -15.55 2.99
CA ILE A 13 2.74 -16.41 4.12
C ILE A 13 2.09 -15.90 5.42
N THR A 14 2.17 -14.58 5.66
CA THR A 14 1.59 -13.95 6.86
C THR A 14 0.07 -14.11 6.90
N LEU A 15 -0.58 -14.00 5.74
CA LEU A 15 -2.02 -14.16 5.60
C LEU A 15 -2.48 -15.60 5.89
N ILE A 16 -1.74 -16.61 5.40
CA ILE A 16 -2.02 -18.02 5.70
C ILE A 16 -1.88 -18.29 7.19
N ILE A 17 -0.82 -17.80 7.83
CA ILE A 17 -0.61 -17.94 9.29
C ILE A 17 -1.76 -17.30 10.06
N ALA A 18 -2.20 -16.10 9.67
CA ALA A 18 -3.32 -15.42 10.31
C ALA A 18 -4.62 -16.24 10.20
N VAL A 19 -4.92 -16.81 9.03
CA VAL A 19 -6.10 -17.66 8.83
C VAL A 19 -6.04 -18.92 9.70
N ILE A 20 -4.87 -19.58 9.77
CA ILE A 20 -4.67 -20.75 10.63
C ILE A 20 -4.88 -20.39 12.10
N LEU A 21 -4.35 -19.25 12.57
CA LEU A 21 -4.55 -18.77 13.95
C LEU A 21 -6.01 -18.47 14.27
N VAL A 22 -6.76 -17.89 13.32
CA VAL A 22 -8.21 -17.63 13.49
C VAL A 22 -9.00 -18.92 13.57
N ILE A 23 -8.74 -19.87 12.67
CA ILE A 23 -9.38 -21.19 12.70
C ILE A 23 -9.03 -21.91 14.01
N TRP A 24 -7.76 -21.86 14.43
CA TRP A 24 -7.33 -22.44 15.70
C TRP A 24 -8.04 -21.78 16.88
N ARG A 25 -8.26 -20.47 16.90
CA ARG A 25 -9.00 -19.81 17.98
C ARG A 25 -10.48 -20.20 18.05
N ILE A 26 -11.11 -20.43 16.89
CA ILE A 26 -12.54 -20.78 16.83
C ILE A 26 -12.77 -22.23 17.25
N PHE A 27 -11.87 -23.15 16.85
CA PHE A 27 -12.05 -24.60 17.07
C PHE A 27 -11.19 -25.18 18.19
N GLY A 28 -10.04 -24.57 18.49
CA GLY A 28 -9.16 -24.93 19.59
C GLY A 28 -9.40 -23.96 20.75
N ASN A 29 -9.75 -24.51 21.90
CA ASN A 29 -9.96 -23.80 23.17
C ASN A 29 -8.65 -23.10 23.61
N SER A 30 -8.27 -22.01 22.95
CA SER A 30 -6.91 -21.49 22.98
C SER A 30 -6.67 -20.66 24.25
N PRO A 31 -5.54 -20.85 24.94
CA PRO A 31 -5.23 -20.10 26.15
C PRO A 31 -5.19 -18.60 25.87
N THR A 32 -5.63 -17.80 26.85
CA THR A 32 -5.79 -16.34 26.76
C THR A 32 -4.55 -15.61 26.25
N GLU A 33 -3.35 -16.18 26.41
CA GLU A 33 -2.07 -15.66 25.90
C GLU A 33 -2.00 -15.56 24.36
N LEU A 34 -2.64 -16.46 23.61
CA LEU A 34 -2.71 -16.38 22.14
C LEU A 34 -3.60 -15.24 21.64
N SER A 35 -4.51 -14.74 22.49
CA SER A 35 -5.39 -13.60 22.17
C SER A 35 -4.59 -12.33 21.91
N ILE A 36 -3.52 -12.11 22.68
CA ILE A 36 -2.65 -10.93 22.57
C ILE A 36 -1.89 -10.95 21.24
N VAL A 37 -1.42 -12.14 20.83
CA VAL A 37 -0.75 -12.34 19.54
C VAL A 37 -1.68 -11.99 18.37
N ILE A 38 -2.96 -12.39 18.45
CA ILE A 38 -3.95 -12.09 17.42
C ILE A 38 -4.26 -10.59 17.34
N VAL A 39 -4.38 -9.91 18.49
CA VAL A 39 -4.57 -8.46 18.52
C VAL A 39 -3.38 -7.76 17.88
N LEU A 40 -2.15 -8.12 18.26
CA LEU A 40 -0.93 -7.55 17.66
C LEU A 40 -0.85 -7.78 16.14
N PHE A 41 -1.23 -8.97 15.67
CA PHE A 41 -1.30 -9.29 14.26
C PHE A 41 -2.34 -8.46 13.51
N LEU A 42 -3.54 -8.31 14.07
CA LEU A 42 -4.59 -7.46 13.51
C LEU A 42 -4.12 -5.99 13.43
N THR A 43 -3.51 -5.46 14.47
CA THR A 43 -2.98 -4.08 14.47
C THR A 43 -1.90 -3.90 13.41
N LEU A 44 -1.02 -4.90 13.22
CA LEU A 44 -0.03 -4.91 12.15
C LEU A 44 -0.67 -4.92 10.76
N ILE A 45 -1.68 -5.77 10.55
CA ILE A 45 -2.42 -5.83 9.28
C ILE A 45 -3.10 -4.48 9.01
N PHE A 46 -3.82 -3.91 9.97
CA PHE A 46 -4.46 -2.61 9.83
C PHE A 46 -3.45 -1.50 9.53
N LYS A 47 -2.29 -1.49 10.19
CA LYS A 47 -1.24 -0.49 9.96
C LYS A 47 -0.61 -0.63 8.57
N VAL A 48 -0.36 -1.86 8.12
CA VAL A 48 0.13 -2.14 6.76
C VAL A 48 -0.90 -1.74 5.71
N TRP A 49 -2.19 -1.97 5.98
CA TRP A 49 -3.28 -1.61 5.10
C TRP A 49 -3.47 -0.09 5.00
N ALA A 50 -3.42 0.63 6.13
CA ALA A 50 -3.47 2.09 6.17
C ALA A 50 -2.31 2.74 5.39
N ILE A 51 -1.08 2.24 5.57
CA ILE A 51 0.10 2.69 4.80
C ILE A 51 -0.08 2.41 3.29
N SER A 52 -0.73 1.29 2.94
CA SER A 52 -1.03 0.98 1.55
C SER A 52 -2.03 1.95 0.91
N ASP A 53 -2.94 2.56 1.68
CA ASP A 53 -3.87 3.56 1.17
C ASP A 53 -3.24 4.95 1.11
N GLU A 54 -2.46 5.35 2.12
CA GLU A 54 -1.69 6.60 2.08
C GLU A 54 -0.73 6.64 0.88
N THR A 55 -0.07 5.50 0.56
CA THR A 55 0.81 5.42 -0.61
C THR A 55 0.06 5.45 -1.94
N LYS A 56 -1.22 5.06 -2.00
CA LYS A 56 -2.05 5.25 -3.20
C LYS A 56 -2.44 6.72 -3.37
N GLU A 57 -2.85 7.38 -2.28
CA GLU A 57 -3.19 8.80 -2.29
C GLU A 57 -1.97 9.66 -2.69
N PHE A 58 -0.82 9.40 -2.08
CA PHE A 58 0.44 10.07 -2.44
C PHE A 58 0.80 9.88 -3.92
N LYS A 59 0.65 8.66 -4.43
CA LYS A 59 0.90 8.37 -5.86
C LYS A 59 -0.08 9.12 -6.77
N HIS A 60 -1.33 9.27 -6.35
CA HIS A 60 -2.35 10.00 -7.08
C HIS A 60 -2.04 11.51 -7.11
N GLU A 61 -1.67 12.08 -5.97
CA GLU A 61 -1.35 13.50 -5.81
C GLU A 61 -0.08 13.89 -6.59
N VAL A 62 0.95 13.05 -6.55
CA VAL A 62 2.15 13.21 -7.38
C VAL A 62 1.81 13.13 -8.86
N LYS A 63 0.98 12.18 -9.29
CA LYS A 63 0.57 12.06 -10.70
C LYS A 63 -0.17 13.31 -11.18
N MET A 64 -1.08 13.86 -10.37
CA MET A 64 -1.80 15.09 -10.70
C MET A 64 -0.87 16.30 -10.80
N SER A 65 0.12 16.39 -9.91
CA SER A 65 1.12 17.45 -9.93
C SER A 65 1.99 17.40 -11.19
N PHE A 66 2.45 16.20 -11.61
CA PHE A 66 3.18 16.03 -12.86
C PHE A 66 2.35 16.37 -14.11
N VAL A 67 1.04 16.08 -14.09
CA VAL A 67 0.14 16.45 -15.19
C VAL A 67 -0.01 17.96 -15.32
N LYS A 68 -0.13 18.70 -14.19
CA LYS A 68 -0.15 20.17 -14.20
C LYS A 68 1.15 20.75 -14.76
N VAL A 69 2.30 20.29 -14.25
CA VAL A 69 3.62 20.76 -14.70
C VAL A 69 3.80 20.50 -16.20
N LYS A 70 3.41 19.32 -16.69
CA LYS A 70 3.47 19.00 -18.12
C LYS A 70 2.61 19.95 -18.95
N LYS A 71 1.38 20.23 -18.50
CA LYS A 71 0.45 21.12 -19.19
C LYS A 71 0.97 22.55 -19.27
N ASP A 72 1.55 23.05 -18.19
CA ASP A 72 2.15 24.39 -18.15
C ASP A 72 3.38 24.48 -19.07
N PHE A 73 4.16 23.41 -19.15
CA PHE A 73 5.31 23.32 -20.06
C PHE A 73 4.89 23.30 -21.53
N ASP A 74 3.84 22.56 -21.88
CA ASP A 74 3.28 22.54 -23.23
C ASP A 74 2.69 23.91 -23.63
N ASP A 75 2.03 24.62 -22.71
CA ASP A 75 1.50 25.97 -22.97
C ASP A 75 2.61 27.01 -23.17
N LEU A 76 3.70 26.92 -22.38
CA LEU A 76 4.90 27.74 -22.56
C LEU A 76 5.57 27.48 -23.90
N LYS A 77 5.69 26.20 -24.30
CA LYS A 77 6.26 25.82 -25.59
C LYS A 77 5.44 26.40 -26.75
N ASN A 78 4.12 26.28 -26.70
CA ASN A 78 3.22 26.84 -27.72
C ASN A 78 3.31 28.37 -27.80
N LYS A 79 3.47 29.06 -26.67
CA LYS A 79 3.69 30.52 -26.64
C LYS A 79 5.03 30.92 -27.25
N LEU A 80 6.09 30.14 -27.02
CA LEU A 80 7.40 30.39 -27.61
C LEU A 80 7.42 30.14 -29.12
N GLU A 81 6.75 29.10 -29.61
CA GLU A 81 6.62 28.83 -31.04
C GLU A 81 5.81 29.92 -31.75
N LYS A 82 4.75 30.44 -31.13
CA LYS A 82 3.98 31.59 -31.65
C LYS A 82 4.77 32.90 -31.70
N ARG A 83 5.78 33.10 -30.84
CA ARG A 83 6.62 34.31 -30.84
C ARG A 83 7.81 34.25 -31.79
N LYS A 84 8.12 33.08 -32.35
CA LYS A 84 9.16 32.88 -33.37
C LYS A 84 8.68 33.05 -34.81
N LYS A 85 7.38 33.25 -35.00
CA LYS A 85 6.71 33.40 -36.31
C LYS A 85 6.23 34.82 -36.47
#